data_AF-A0A7K3KQZ4-F1
#
_entry.id   AF-A0A7K3KQZ4-F1
#
_cell.length_a   1.000
_cell.length_b   1.000
_cell.length_c   1.000
_cell.angle_alpha   90.00
_cell.angle_beta   90.00
_cell.angle_gamma   90.00
#
_symmetry.space_group_name_H-M   'P 1'
#
loop_
_entity.id
_entity.type
_entity.pdbx_description
1 polymer ?
#
loop_
_entity_poly.entity_id
_entity_poly.type
_entity_poly.pdbx_seq_one_letter_code
_entity_poly.pdbx_strand_id
1 'polypeptide(L)'
;EGASIQYVEGCTAPTYSSASLHAAVVEIFCEEGGYMRYSTIQNWSDNVYNLVTKRAKAEANATVEWIDGNLGSRVSMKYPAVYLDGPGARGTMLSIAFANANQEQDTGAKMIHNAPNTSSSIISKSISKSGGAVNYRGQVTFNKNSAHSKSHIECDTIIMDDISKSDTIPFNEIHNSQVALEHEA
;
A
#
# COMPACT_ATOMS: atom_id res chain seq x y z
N GLU A 1 -9.98 10.07 -20.08
CA GLU A 1 -9.89 11.31 -19.28
C GLU A 1 -11.20 11.55 -18.54
N GLY A 2 -11.15 12.10 -17.32
CA GLY A 2 -12.31 12.48 -16.50
C GLY A 2 -13.20 11.33 -15.98
N ALA A 3 -12.82 10.08 -16.23
CA ALA A 3 -13.58 8.90 -15.80
C ALA A 3 -13.46 8.67 -14.29
N SER A 4 -14.50 8.12 -13.67
CA SER A 4 -14.50 7.73 -12.27
C SER A 4 -14.86 6.25 -12.15
N ILE A 5 -13.94 5.45 -11.61
CA ILE A 5 -14.07 4.00 -11.51
C ILE A 5 -13.78 3.55 -10.07
N GLN A 6 -14.57 2.59 -9.60
CA GLN A 6 -14.26 1.81 -8.41
C GLN A 6 -14.25 0.33 -8.78
N TYR A 7 -13.17 -0.35 -8.43
CA TYR A 7 -13.02 -1.80 -8.60
C TYR A 7 -12.85 -2.46 -7.24
N VAL A 8 -13.54 -3.58 -7.05
CA VAL A 8 -13.49 -4.36 -5.81
C VAL A 8 -13.03 -5.77 -6.12
N GLU A 9 -11.94 -6.18 -5.48
CA GLU A 9 -11.36 -7.51 -5.51
C GLU A 9 -11.65 -8.23 -4.19
N GLY A 10 -12.32 -9.39 -4.25
CA GLY A 10 -12.46 -10.29 -3.12
C GLY A 10 -11.65 -11.56 -3.37
N CYS A 11 -10.60 -11.79 -2.58
CA CYS A 11 -9.77 -13.00 -2.67
C CYS A 11 -10.03 -13.89 -1.47
N THR A 12 -10.51 -15.11 -1.72
CA THR A 12 -10.64 -16.16 -0.70
C THR A 12 -10.05 -17.45 -1.24
N ALA A 13 -9.36 -18.21 -0.39
CA ALA A 13 -8.91 -19.56 -0.74
C ALA A 13 -9.65 -20.60 0.11
N PRO A 14 -10.09 -21.71 -0.50
CA PRO A 14 -10.38 -22.93 0.23
C PRO A 14 -9.16 -23.36 1.05
N THR A 15 -9.37 -24.06 2.18
CA THR A 15 -8.30 -24.76 2.89
C THR A 15 -7.77 -25.89 2.03
N TYR A 16 -6.60 -25.70 1.41
CA TYR A 16 -5.87 -26.75 0.70
C TYR A 16 -4.96 -27.52 1.66
N SER A 17 -4.68 -28.79 1.38
CA SER A 17 -3.76 -29.61 2.17
C SER A 17 -2.28 -29.32 1.91
N SER A 18 -1.96 -28.71 0.76
CA SER A 18 -0.60 -28.34 0.35
C SER A 18 -0.41 -26.83 0.37
N ALA A 19 0.83 -26.37 0.55
CA ALA A 19 1.16 -24.95 0.39
C ALA A 19 0.75 -24.45 -1.01
N SER A 20 0.27 -23.22 -1.09
CA SER A 20 -0.18 -22.60 -2.34
C SER A 20 0.45 -21.21 -2.50
N LEU A 21 0.68 -20.80 -3.74
CA LEU A 21 1.22 -19.48 -4.07
C LEU A 21 0.18 -18.69 -4.85
N HIS A 22 -0.19 -17.52 -4.34
CA HIS A 22 -0.88 -16.49 -5.09
C HIS A 22 0.14 -15.43 -5.53
N ALA A 23 0.39 -15.37 -6.83
CA ALA A 23 1.22 -14.34 -7.44
C ALA A 23 0.37 -13.55 -8.44
N ALA A 24 0.15 -12.27 -8.17
CA ALA A 24 -0.68 -11.41 -9.01
C ALA A 24 0.04 -10.11 -9.34
N VAL A 25 -0.26 -9.59 -10.53
CA VAL A 25 0.20 -8.30 -11.01
C VAL A 25 -1.02 -7.45 -11.35
N VAL A 26 -1.07 -6.23 -10.83
CA VAL A 26 -2.11 -5.25 -11.15
C VAL A 26 -1.46 -3.98 -11.66
N GLU A 27 -1.95 -3.48 -12.78
CA GLU A 27 -1.56 -2.21 -13.37
C GLU A 27 -2.78 -1.33 -13.58
N ILE A 28 -2.69 -0.08 -13.14
CA ILE A 28 -3.73 0.93 -13.31
C ILE A 28 -3.14 2.13 -14.06
N PHE A 29 -3.85 2.61 -15.07
CA PHE A 29 -3.52 3.85 -15.78
C PHE A 29 -4.69 4.81 -15.58
N CYS A 30 -4.48 5.85 -14.78
CA CYS A 30 -5.49 6.86 -14.49
C CYS A 30 -5.15 8.14 -15.26
N GLU A 31 -5.84 8.30 -16.39
CA GLU A 31 -5.68 9.44 -17.30
C GLU A 31 -6.10 10.77 -16.67
N GLU A 32 -5.82 11.88 -17.36
CA GLU A 32 -6.06 13.24 -16.86
C GLU A 32 -7.48 13.41 -16.28
N GLY A 33 -7.53 14.02 -15.10
CA GLY A 33 -8.76 14.27 -14.33
C GLY A 33 -9.50 13.01 -13.89
N GLY A 34 -8.92 11.83 -14.07
CA GLY A 34 -9.53 10.56 -13.72
C GLY A 34 -9.53 10.29 -12.21
N TYR A 35 -10.43 9.43 -11.79
CA TYR A 35 -10.48 8.87 -10.44
C TYR A 35 -10.54 7.35 -10.52
N MET A 36 -9.65 6.67 -9.81
CA MET A 36 -9.64 5.22 -9.72
C MET A 36 -9.45 4.78 -8.27
N ARG A 37 -10.44 4.08 -7.72
CA ARG A 37 -10.30 3.38 -6.44
C ARG A 37 -10.21 1.88 -6.69
N TYR A 38 -9.18 1.27 -6.14
CA TYR A 38 -9.02 -0.17 -6.12
C TYR A 38 -9.09 -0.67 -4.67
N SER A 39 -10.14 -1.40 -4.35
CA SER A 39 -10.37 -1.98 -3.04
C SER A 39 -10.12 -3.49 -3.09
N THR A 40 -9.30 -4.02 -2.18
CA THR A 40 -9.05 -5.46 -2.06
C THR A 40 -9.28 -5.94 -0.64
N ILE A 41 -10.06 -7.00 -0.48
CA ILE A 41 -10.20 -7.70 0.79
C ILE A 41 -9.71 -9.12 0.56
N GLN A 42 -8.72 -9.53 1.33
CA GLN A 42 -8.09 -10.83 1.23
C GLN A 42 -8.33 -11.61 2.51
N ASN A 43 -8.76 -12.85 2.37
CA ASN A 43 -8.88 -13.81 3.47
C ASN A 43 -8.37 -15.17 2.98
N TRP A 44 -7.08 -15.37 3.14
CA TRP A 44 -6.38 -16.56 2.67
C TRP A 44 -6.31 -17.64 3.75
N SER A 45 -6.22 -18.90 3.34
CA SER A 45 -5.84 -19.98 4.25
C SER A 45 -4.37 -19.85 4.70
N ASP A 46 -4.05 -20.36 5.89
CA ASP A 46 -2.75 -20.19 6.57
C ASP A 46 -1.55 -20.83 5.85
N ASN A 47 -1.79 -21.57 4.78
CA ASN A 47 -0.79 -22.23 3.94
C ASN A 47 -0.54 -21.51 2.60
N VAL A 48 -1.16 -20.35 2.38
CA VAL A 48 -0.96 -19.54 1.17
C VAL A 48 0.21 -18.57 1.37
N TYR A 49 1.08 -18.47 0.37
CA TYR A 49 2.00 -17.36 0.19
C TYR A 49 1.38 -16.37 -0.79
N ASN A 50 1.27 -15.11 -0.39
CA ASN A 50 0.61 -14.06 -1.15
C ASN A 50 1.63 -13.00 -1.57
N LEU A 51 2.13 -13.10 -2.81
CA LEU A 51 3.21 -12.26 -3.33
C LEU A 51 2.68 -11.42 -4.49
N VAL A 52 2.25 -10.19 -4.19
CA VAL A 52 1.48 -9.38 -5.14
C VAL A 52 2.19 -8.08 -5.46
N THR A 53 2.29 -7.77 -6.74
CA THR A 53 2.85 -6.51 -7.24
C THR A 53 1.72 -5.66 -7.82
N LYS A 54 1.51 -4.46 -7.29
CA LYS A 54 0.52 -3.52 -7.83
C LYS A 54 1.17 -2.18 -8.11
N ARG A 55 0.87 -1.59 -9.28
CA ARG A 55 1.29 -0.23 -9.61
C ARG A 55 0.17 0.54 -10.29
N ALA A 56 0.13 1.84 -10.03
CA ALA A 56 -0.71 2.77 -10.75
C ALA A 56 0.12 3.93 -11.29
N LYS A 57 -0.27 4.42 -12.46
CA LYS A 57 0.17 5.70 -13.01
C LYS A 57 -0.98 6.69 -12.90
N ALA A 58 -0.72 7.86 -12.32
CA ALA A 58 -1.68 8.95 -12.19
C ALA A 58 -1.20 10.16 -13.02
N GLU A 59 -1.97 10.50 -14.05
CA GLU A 59 -1.73 11.66 -14.91
C GLU A 59 -2.24 12.96 -14.27
N ALA A 60 -2.26 14.06 -15.03
CA ALA A 60 -2.54 15.39 -14.51
C ALA A 60 -3.89 15.44 -13.78
N ASN A 61 -3.91 15.98 -12.56
CA ASN A 61 -5.10 16.06 -11.70
C ASN A 61 -5.82 14.70 -11.44
N ALA A 62 -5.22 13.57 -11.81
CA ALA A 62 -5.79 12.25 -11.59
C ALA A 62 -5.65 11.85 -10.11
N THR A 63 -6.58 11.02 -9.62
CA THR A 63 -6.54 10.49 -8.26
C THR A 63 -6.60 8.97 -8.28
N VAL A 64 -5.63 8.32 -7.66
CA VAL A 64 -5.61 6.87 -7.45
C VAL A 64 -5.66 6.55 -5.97
N GLU A 65 -6.54 5.65 -5.60
CA GLU A 65 -6.70 5.18 -4.23
C GLU A 65 -6.57 3.66 -4.15
N TRP A 66 -5.68 3.21 -3.28
CA TRP A 66 -5.58 1.82 -2.87
C TRP A 66 -6.24 1.66 -1.50
N ILE A 67 -7.18 0.73 -1.40
CA ILE A 67 -7.75 0.30 -0.12
C ILE A 67 -7.49 -1.18 0.02
N ASP A 68 -6.82 -1.60 1.10
CA ASP A 68 -6.61 -3.01 1.35
C ASP A 68 -6.92 -3.49 2.77
N GLY A 69 -7.43 -4.72 2.82
CA GLY A 69 -7.57 -5.52 4.02
C GLY A 69 -6.82 -6.84 3.84
N ASN A 70 -5.78 -7.05 4.65
CA ASN A 70 -4.89 -8.20 4.59
C ASN A 70 -5.18 -9.14 5.76
N LEU A 71 -5.89 -10.24 5.48
CA LEU A 71 -6.25 -11.26 6.46
C LEU A 71 -5.82 -12.65 5.97
N GLY A 72 -5.37 -13.50 6.89
CA GLY A 72 -4.95 -14.86 6.57
C GLY A 72 -3.56 -14.92 5.91
N SER A 73 -3.26 -16.01 5.20
CA SER A 73 -1.97 -16.29 4.57
C SER A 73 -0.86 -16.58 5.58
N ARG A 74 0.07 -17.47 5.20
CA ARG A 74 1.32 -17.67 5.95
C ARG A 74 2.21 -16.44 5.87
N VAL A 75 2.37 -15.92 4.66
CA VAL A 75 3.22 -14.77 4.35
C VAL A 75 2.58 -13.97 3.24
N SER A 76 2.27 -12.70 3.52
CA SER A 76 1.92 -11.72 2.50
C SER A 76 3.07 -10.74 2.30
N MET A 77 3.43 -10.48 1.04
CA MET A 77 4.31 -9.37 0.68
C MET A 77 3.65 -8.54 -0.41
N LYS A 78 3.34 -7.27 -0.10
CA LYS A 78 2.62 -6.40 -1.03
C LYS A 78 2.87 -4.92 -0.75
N TYR A 79 3.31 -4.20 -1.77
CA TYR A 79 3.64 -2.78 -1.69
C TYR A 79 3.05 -2.01 -2.88
N PRO A 80 1.74 -1.70 -2.91
CA PRO A 80 1.13 -1.00 -4.02
C PRO A 80 1.79 0.36 -4.26
N ALA A 81 2.11 0.65 -5.51
CA ALA A 81 2.77 1.89 -5.89
C ALA A 81 1.82 2.85 -6.61
N VAL A 82 1.99 4.15 -6.39
CA VAL A 82 1.43 5.20 -7.25
C VAL A 82 2.57 6.06 -7.79
N TYR A 83 2.68 6.08 -9.12
CA TYR A 83 3.54 7.00 -9.87
C TYR A 83 2.71 8.23 -10.21
N LEU A 84 3.03 9.34 -9.53
CA LEU A 84 2.34 10.63 -9.65
C LEU A 84 3.04 11.44 -10.75
N ASP A 85 2.71 11.10 -11.99
CA ASP A 85 3.41 11.53 -13.21
C ASP A 85 2.86 12.84 -13.79
N GLY A 86 1.62 13.20 -13.43
CA GLY A 86 1.01 14.45 -13.85
C GLY A 86 0.98 15.53 -12.76
N PRO A 87 1.05 16.83 -13.13
CA PRO A 87 0.87 17.91 -12.17
C PRO A 87 -0.47 17.81 -11.44
N GLY A 88 -0.46 18.02 -10.12
CA GLY A 88 -1.69 17.92 -9.31
C GLY A 88 -2.23 16.50 -9.07
N ALA A 89 -1.53 15.46 -9.53
CA ALA A 89 -1.92 14.07 -9.29
C ALA A 89 -1.93 13.73 -7.79
N ARG A 90 -2.85 12.84 -7.40
CA ARG A 90 -3.07 12.42 -6.02
C ARG A 90 -3.02 10.90 -5.87
N GLY A 91 -2.33 10.43 -4.83
CA GLY A 91 -2.22 9.01 -4.52
C GLY A 91 -2.55 8.74 -3.06
N THR A 92 -3.46 7.84 -2.76
CA THR A 92 -3.76 7.44 -1.38
C THR A 92 -3.64 5.94 -1.20
N MET A 93 -3.20 5.54 0.00
CA MET A 93 -3.21 4.17 0.47
C MET A 93 -3.87 4.13 1.84
N LEU A 94 -4.91 3.32 1.99
CA LEU A 94 -5.38 2.85 3.29
C LEU A 94 -5.15 1.35 3.37
N SER A 95 -4.32 0.95 4.33
CA SER A 95 -3.97 -0.45 4.54
C SER A 95 -4.32 -0.91 5.93
N ILE A 96 -5.00 -2.06 6.02
CA ILE A 96 -5.27 -2.75 7.29
C ILE A 96 -4.68 -4.16 7.22
N ALA A 97 -3.91 -4.56 8.23
CA ALA A 97 -3.33 -5.90 8.33
C ALA A 97 -3.61 -6.55 9.69
N PHE A 98 -3.88 -7.86 9.67
CA PHE A 98 -3.98 -8.69 10.87
C PHE A 98 -3.10 -9.94 10.73
N ALA A 99 -2.25 -10.19 11.71
CA ALA A 99 -1.46 -11.42 11.78
C ALA A 99 -1.77 -12.20 13.06
N ASN A 100 -2.02 -13.49 12.90
CA ASN A 100 -2.16 -14.47 13.96
C ASN A 100 -0.94 -15.42 14.01
N ALA A 101 -1.00 -16.45 14.84
CA ALA A 101 0.04 -17.48 14.95
C ALA A 101 0.52 -17.98 13.57
N ASN A 102 1.84 -17.97 13.37
CA ASN A 102 2.52 -18.41 12.14
C ASN A 102 2.22 -17.57 10.88
N GLN A 103 1.69 -16.35 11.03
CA GLN A 103 1.43 -15.44 9.92
C GLN A 103 2.40 -14.26 9.93
N GLU A 104 2.82 -13.84 8.75
CA GLU A 104 3.62 -12.63 8.52
C GLU A 104 2.96 -11.77 7.44
N GLN A 105 2.56 -10.55 7.81
CA GLN A 105 2.07 -9.54 6.87
C GLN A 105 3.17 -8.50 6.67
N ASP A 106 3.90 -8.56 5.55
CA ASP A 106 4.84 -7.52 5.14
C ASP A 106 4.15 -6.64 4.08
N THR A 107 3.51 -5.58 4.55
CA THR A 107 2.62 -4.73 3.74
C THR A 107 3.09 -3.30 3.77
N GLY A 108 2.68 -2.51 2.79
CA GLY A 108 2.93 -1.08 2.81
C GLY A 108 2.62 -0.46 1.47
N ALA A 109 3.30 0.63 1.12
CA ALA A 109 3.01 1.35 -0.12
C ALA A 109 4.20 2.15 -0.61
N LYS A 110 4.14 2.51 -1.89
CA LYS A 110 5.13 3.37 -2.55
C LYS A 110 4.45 4.58 -3.18
N MET A 111 4.91 5.78 -2.85
CA MET A 111 4.42 7.02 -3.46
C MET A 111 5.60 7.72 -4.16
N ILE A 112 5.52 7.83 -5.49
CA ILE A 112 6.60 8.35 -6.33
C ILE A 112 6.11 9.64 -6.96
N HIS A 113 6.59 10.77 -6.44
CA HIS A 113 6.24 12.12 -6.90
C HIS A 113 7.16 12.53 -8.07
N ASN A 114 6.64 12.48 -9.29
CA ASN A 114 7.38 12.79 -10.52
C ASN A 114 7.04 14.17 -11.12
N ALA A 115 5.95 14.78 -10.66
CA ALA A 115 5.43 16.05 -11.15
C ALA A 115 5.13 17.03 -10.00
N PRO A 116 5.02 18.34 -10.29
CA PRO A 116 4.81 19.36 -9.27
C PRO A 116 3.38 19.33 -8.72
N ASN A 117 3.21 19.89 -7.53
CA ASN A 117 1.93 19.99 -6.83
C ASN A 117 1.22 18.64 -6.61
N THR A 118 1.97 17.53 -6.61
CA THR A 118 1.41 16.20 -6.36
C THR A 118 1.25 15.96 -4.87
N SER A 119 0.22 15.21 -4.47
CA SER A 119 -0.03 14.92 -3.06
C SER A 119 -0.24 13.45 -2.79
N SER A 120 0.31 12.92 -1.70
CA SER A 120 0.04 11.56 -1.29
C SER A 120 -0.27 11.40 0.20
N SER A 121 -1.00 10.33 0.53
CA SER A 121 -1.27 9.91 1.90
C SER A 121 -1.16 8.40 2.01
N ILE A 122 -0.43 7.91 3.02
CA ILE A 122 -0.32 6.48 3.35
C ILE A 122 -0.76 6.30 4.80
N ILE A 123 -1.87 5.60 4.99
CA ILE A 123 -2.36 5.21 6.30
C ILE A 123 -2.23 3.69 6.39
N SER A 124 -1.39 3.21 7.30
CA SER A 124 -1.24 1.79 7.58
C SER A 124 -1.64 1.50 9.02
N LYS A 125 -2.59 0.59 9.21
CA LYS A 125 -3.04 0.15 10.53
C LYS A 125 -2.87 -1.35 10.64
N SER A 126 -2.33 -1.82 11.74
CA SER A 126 -2.11 -3.25 11.90
C SER A 126 -2.35 -3.76 13.32
N ILE A 127 -2.68 -5.05 13.41
CA ILE A 127 -2.90 -5.75 14.66
C ILE A 127 -2.13 -7.07 14.61
N SER A 128 -1.31 -7.32 15.62
CA SER A 128 -0.56 -8.56 15.77
C SER A 128 -0.96 -9.32 17.01
N LYS A 129 -1.24 -10.62 16.87
CA LYS A 129 -1.69 -11.51 17.94
C LYS A 129 -1.11 -12.93 17.80
N SER A 130 -1.03 -13.65 18.91
CA SER A 130 -0.60 -15.04 19.07
C SER A 130 0.77 -15.33 18.44
N GLY A 131 1.70 -14.37 18.48
CA GLY A 131 3.03 -14.51 17.86
C GLY A 131 3.06 -14.22 16.36
N GLY A 132 2.01 -13.60 15.82
CA GLY A 132 2.02 -13.07 14.46
C GLY A 132 3.04 -11.94 14.26
N ALA A 133 3.33 -11.65 12.99
CA ALA A 133 4.20 -10.55 12.60
C ALA A 133 3.50 -9.61 11.61
N VAL A 134 3.50 -8.31 11.89
CA VAL A 134 2.98 -7.28 10.99
C VAL A 134 4.06 -6.23 10.75
N ASN A 135 4.56 -6.15 9.53
CA ASN A 135 5.61 -5.23 9.12
C ASN A 135 5.04 -4.20 8.16
N TYR A 136 5.39 -2.94 8.37
CA TYR A 136 5.14 -1.86 7.45
C TYR A 136 6.39 -1.54 6.64
N ARG A 137 6.27 -1.49 5.31
CA ARG A 137 7.30 -0.93 4.41
C ARG A 137 6.76 0.22 3.57
N GLY A 138 7.23 1.43 3.90
CA GLY A 138 6.90 2.64 3.17
C GLY A 138 8.04 3.08 2.27
N GLN A 139 7.75 3.44 1.02
CA GLN A 139 8.69 4.17 0.18
C GLN A 139 8.04 5.47 -0.31
N VAL A 140 8.66 6.61 -0.03
CA VAL A 140 8.28 7.89 -0.63
C VAL A 140 9.47 8.50 -1.34
N THR A 141 9.33 8.73 -2.64
CA THR A 141 10.35 9.37 -3.47
C THR A 141 9.80 10.68 -4.03
N PHE A 142 10.50 11.79 -3.78
CA PHE A 142 10.30 13.07 -4.44
C PHE A 142 11.38 13.28 -5.50
N ASN A 143 11.02 13.20 -6.78
CA ASN A 143 11.96 13.42 -7.87
C ASN A 143 12.21 14.91 -8.14
N LYS A 144 13.22 15.23 -8.94
CA LYS A 144 13.68 16.62 -9.20
C LYS A 144 12.56 17.58 -9.64
N ASN A 145 11.54 17.08 -10.34
CA ASN A 145 10.42 17.88 -10.86
C ASN A 145 9.20 17.95 -9.93
N SER A 146 9.34 17.57 -8.65
CA SER A 146 8.23 17.49 -7.69
C SER A 146 8.01 18.75 -6.83
N ALA A 147 8.28 19.94 -7.37
CA ALA A 147 8.14 21.18 -6.61
C ALA A 147 6.71 21.32 -6.04
N HIS A 148 6.61 21.77 -4.80
CA HIS A 148 5.36 21.96 -4.03
C HIS A 148 4.56 20.67 -3.77
N SER A 149 5.18 19.51 -3.96
CA SER A 149 4.54 18.23 -3.64
C SER A 149 4.61 17.93 -2.15
N LYS A 150 3.64 17.14 -1.67
CA LYS A 150 3.53 16.76 -0.27
C LYS A 150 3.17 15.30 -0.06
N SER A 151 3.64 14.71 1.03
CA SER A 151 3.29 13.35 1.43
C SER A 151 3.11 13.28 2.95
N HIS A 152 2.08 12.56 3.38
CA HIS A 152 1.78 12.28 4.78
C HIS A 152 1.70 10.78 4.98
N ILE A 153 2.41 10.25 5.98
CA ILE A 153 2.45 8.83 6.32
C ILE A 153 2.11 8.67 7.81
N GLU A 154 1.15 7.80 8.09
CA GLU A 154 0.70 7.43 9.44
C GLU A 154 0.69 5.90 9.56
N CYS A 155 1.41 5.38 10.54
CA CYS A 155 1.49 3.96 10.84
C CYS A 155 1.06 3.71 12.28
N ASP A 156 0.03 2.88 12.48
CA ASP A 156 -0.42 2.46 13.81
C ASP A 156 -0.37 0.94 13.92
N THR A 157 0.26 0.44 14.97
CA THR A 157 0.24 -1.00 15.28
C THR A 157 -0.23 -1.26 16.71
N ILE A 158 -1.16 -2.21 16.83
CA ILE A 158 -1.56 -2.78 18.12
C ILE A 158 -0.92 -4.17 18.26
N ILE A 159 -0.05 -4.35 19.25
CA ILE A 159 0.51 -5.64 19.64
C ILE A 159 -0.31 -6.17 20.82
N MET A 160 -0.92 -7.36 20.67
CA MET A 160 -1.91 -7.89 21.62
C MET A 160 -1.33 -8.81 22.71
N ASP A 161 -0.06 -9.19 22.61
CA ASP A 161 0.62 -10.10 23.55
C ASP A 161 2.14 -9.94 23.49
N ASP A 162 2.85 -10.62 24.41
CA ASP A 162 4.30 -10.48 24.60
C ASP A 162 5.15 -11.25 23.57
N ILE A 163 4.53 -11.99 22.65
CA ILE A 163 5.23 -12.82 21.65
C ILE A 163 5.06 -12.31 20.21
N SER A 164 4.05 -11.48 19.97
CA SER A 164 3.80 -10.81 18.70
C SER A 164 4.79 -9.69 18.44
N LYS A 165 5.05 -9.42 17.15
CA LYS A 165 6.02 -8.40 16.73
C LYS A 165 5.51 -7.52 15.60
N SER A 166 6.13 -6.35 15.48
CA SER A 166 5.93 -5.44 14.37
C SER A 166 7.19 -4.61 14.11
N ASP A 167 7.51 -4.43 12.82
CA ASP A 167 8.59 -3.55 12.36
C ASP A 167 8.05 -2.49 11.39
N THR A 168 8.40 -1.23 11.61
CA THR A 168 8.14 -0.13 10.66
C THR A 168 9.44 0.24 9.94
N ILE A 169 9.45 0.12 8.62
CA ILE A 169 10.64 0.28 7.78
C ILE A 169 10.37 1.38 6.74
N PRO A 170 10.57 2.67 7.10
CA PRO A 170 10.41 3.78 6.17
C PRO A 170 11.64 3.94 5.26
N PHE A 171 11.38 4.29 4.00
CA PHE A 171 12.40 4.70 3.03
C PHE A 171 11.97 5.99 2.35
N ASN A 172 12.70 7.07 2.60
CA ASN A 172 12.40 8.39 2.07
C ASN A 172 13.56 8.87 1.21
N GLU A 173 13.25 9.31 -0.01
CA GLU A 173 14.23 9.75 -0.99
C GLU A 173 13.80 11.11 -1.57
N ILE A 174 14.60 12.15 -1.33
CA ILE A 174 14.20 13.54 -1.65
C ILE A 174 15.23 14.18 -2.58
N HIS A 175 14.81 14.47 -3.81
CA HIS A 175 15.63 15.11 -4.86
C HIS A 175 15.17 16.54 -5.21
N ASN A 176 14.23 17.11 -4.44
CA ASN A 176 13.72 18.47 -4.60
C ASN A 176 13.56 19.12 -3.22
N SER A 177 14.04 20.36 -3.05
CA SER A 177 14.03 21.07 -1.77
C SER A 177 12.71 21.78 -1.43
N GLN A 178 11.78 21.85 -2.39
CA GLN A 178 10.48 22.53 -2.26
C GLN A 178 9.35 21.53 -1.99
N VAL A 179 9.57 20.53 -1.14
CA VAL A 179 8.59 19.48 -0.82
C VAL A 179 8.33 19.39 0.68
N ALA A 180 7.20 18.81 1.05
CA ALA A 180 6.87 18.50 2.44
C ALA A 180 6.65 17.00 2.62
N LEU A 181 7.25 16.42 3.66
CA LEU A 181 7.12 15.02 4.02
C LEU A 181 6.91 14.92 5.53
N GLU A 182 5.84 14.23 5.91
CA GLU A 182 5.53 13.90 7.30
C GLU A 182 5.43 12.37 7.42
N HIS A 183 6.08 11.79 8.42
CA HIS A 183 6.02 10.37 8.71
C HIS A 183 5.91 10.16 10.21
N GLU A 184 4.83 9.50 10.64
CA GLU A 184 4.56 9.08 12.01
C GLU A 184 4.36 7.56 12.04
N ALA A 185 4.99 6.90 13.02
CA ALA A 185 4.94 5.45 13.23
C ALA A 185 5.20 5.07 14.68
#